data_AF-A0A8H5D4N4-F1
#
_entry.id   AF-A0A8H5D4N4-F1
#
_cell.length_a   1.000
_cell.length_b   1.000
_cell.length_c   1.000
_cell.angle_alpha   90.00
_cell.angle_beta   90.00
_cell.angle_gamma   90.00
#
_symmetry.space_group_name_H-M   'P 1'
#
loop_
_entity.id
_entity.type
_entity.pdbx_description
1 polymer ?
#
loop_
_entity_poly.entity_id
_entity_poly.type
_entity_poly.pdbx_seq_one_letter_code
_entity_poly.pdbx_strand_id
1 'polypeptide(L)'
;MHRYLRQAVYEGIPFHFSLHSVTDLPSEWNDTFSYAHQRLLVLALDKTLWRQAVNEIFRVLKPGGWIELVEMDFQSYQIGVGPYSSKLQSLILKMFPEKGYLLNLAENLLSILKNGFVNIQVEMRQVRVGGGEEAMECGYKSKEMATFVRALKRDVMIGNGYGFVETEEEYEELVRGAEKEWNDHPCQGSLFVIVAQKP
;
A
#
# COMPACT_ATOMS: atom_id res chain seq x y z
N MET A 1 45.74 14.10 -15.92
CA MET A 1 45.43 15.40 -16.54
C MET A 1 44.20 15.17 -17.42
N HIS A 2 42.97 15.32 -16.93
CA HIS A 2 42.29 16.59 -16.70
C HIS A 2 41.29 16.53 -15.53
N ARG A 3 41.40 17.50 -14.61
CA ARG A 3 40.30 18.02 -13.79
C ARG A 3 39.37 18.86 -14.67
N TYR A 4 38.09 18.92 -14.32
CA TYR A 4 37.27 20.13 -14.02
C TYR A 4 35.79 19.67 -13.82
N LEU A 5 35.30 19.61 -12.57
CA LEU A 5 34.36 20.56 -11.92
C LEU A 5 33.03 20.71 -12.69
N ARG A 6 31.84 20.52 -12.09
CA ARG A 6 31.34 21.21 -10.89
C ARG A 6 30.33 20.35 -10.12
N GLN A 7 30.55 20.26 -8.82
CA GLN A 7 29.57 19.87 -7.82
C GLN A 7 28.64 21.08 -7.63
N ALA A 8 27.38 20.94 -8.03
CA ALA A 8 26.34 21.88 -7.61
C ALA A 8 25.97 21.52 -6.17
N VAL A 9 26.46 22.30 -5.22
CA VAL A 9 26.03 22.20 -3.82
C VAL A 9 24.65 22.86 -3.75
N TYR A 10 23.61 22.07 -3.88
CA TYR A 10 22.36 22.37 -3.19
C TYR A 10 22.63 22.04 -1.73
N GLU A 11 22.46 22.99 -0.81
CA GLU A 11 22.37 22.71 0.63
C GLU A 11 21.05 21.96 0.86
N GLY A 12 21.03 20.69 0.44
CA GLY A 12 19.91 19.78 0.58
C GLY A 12 19.81 19.33 2.03
N ILE A 13 18.57 19.18 2.49
CA ILE A 13 18.26 18.49 3.74
C ILE A 13 19.06 17.17 3.75
N PRO A 14 19.89 16.89 4.77
CA PRO A 14 20.69 15.68 4.80
C PRO A 14 19.76 14.46 4.84
N PHE A 15 19.82 13.63 3.81
CA PHE A 15 19.09 12.38 3.72
C PHE A 15 20.06 11.19 3.80
N HIS A 16 19.63 10.13 4.46
CA HIS A 16 20.35 8.87 4.56
C HIS A 16 19.43 7.74 4.08
N PHE A 17 19.96 6.86 3.23
CA PHE A 17 19.24 5.68 2.76
C PHE A 17 19.93 4.44 3.30
N SER A 18 19.13 3.50 3.79
CA SER A 18 19.59 2.19 4.23
C SER A 18 18.58 1.12 3.83
N LEU A 19 19.04 -0.14 3.74
CA LEU A 19 18.23 -1.28 3.33
C LEU A 19 18.00 -2.18 4.55
N HIS A 20 16.76 -2.25 5.03
CA HIS A 20 16.37 -3.08 6.16
C HIS A 20 14.95 -3.63 5.94
N SER A 21 14.62 -4.71 6.66
CA SER A 21 13.23 -5.12 6.79
C SER A 21 12.52 -4.21 7.78
N VAL A 22 11.26 -3.86 7.51
CA VAL A 22 10.45 -3.11 8.48
C VAL A 22 10.16 -3.91 9.76
N THR A 23 10.32 -5.24 9.70
CA THR A 23 10.16 -6.14 10.85
C THR A 23 11.45 -6.40 11.62
N ASP A 24 12.57 -5.82 11.19
CA ASP A 24 13.91 -6.01 11.76
C ASP A 24 14.76 -4.76 11.48
N LEU A 25 14.43 -3.66 12.14
CA LEU A 25 15.15 -2.41 12.02
C LEU A 25 16.42 -2.46 12.89
N PRO A 26 17.47 -1.70 12.55
CA PRO A 26 18.70 -1.67 13.34
C PRO A 26 18.46 -1.43 14.84
N SER A 27 19.13 -2.22 15.66
CA SER A 27 18.96 -2.19 17.12
C SER A 27 19.34 -0.85 17.74
N GLU A 28 20.34 -0.19 17.16
CA GLU A 28 20.85 1.13 17.54
C GLU A 28 19.86 2.28 17.29
N TRP A 29 18.78 2.05 16.53
CA TRP A 29 17.76 3.05 16.25
C TRP A 29 16.73 3.23 17.36
N ASN A 30 16.88 2.53 18.50
CA ASN A 30 15.97 2.69 19.63
C ASN A 30 15.84 4.16 20.04
N ASP A 31 14.61 4.67 20.18
CA ASP A 31 14.30 6.06 20.54
C ASP A 31 15.07 7.12 19.72
N THR A 32 15.22 6.90 18.41
CA THR A 32 16.00 7.77 17.52
C THR A 32 15.13 8.77 16.76
N PHE A 33 13.98 8.34 16.25
CA PHE A 33 13.17 9.14 15.34
C PHE A 33 12.02 9.84 16.07
N SER A 34 11.72 11.07 15.70
CA SER A 34 10.50 11.76 16.16
C SER A 34 9.27 11.41 15.32
N TYR A 35 9.49 10.85 14.12
CA TYR A 35 8.44 10.55 13.15
C TYR A 35 8.80 9.32 12.33
N ALA A 36 7.81 8.46 12.05
CA ALA A 36 7.93 7.32 11.16
C ALA A 36 6.74 7.31 10.19
N HIS A 37 7.04 7.27 8.89
CA HIS A 37 6.04 7.17 7.84
C HIS A 37 6.18 5.82 7.13
N GLN A 38 5.08 5.09 7.00
CA GLN A 38 5.01 3.86 6.22
C GLN A 38 3.81 3.92 5.27
N ARG A 39 4.00 3.48 4.03
CA ARG A 39 2.96 3.55 3.01
C ARG A 39 2.90 2.30 2.13
N LEU A 40 1.69 1.78 1.95
CA LEU A 40 1.30 0.70 1.02
C LEU A 40 2.08 -0.62 1.19
N LEU A 41 2.27 -1.07 2.44
CA LEU A 41 2.80 -2.42 2.73
C LEU A 41 1.71 -3.49 2.91
N VAL A 42 0.43 -3.18 2.66
CA VAL A 42 -0.72 -4.09 2.79
C VAL A 42 -0.55 -5.49 2.16
N LEU A 43 0.17 -5.60 1.03
CA LEU A 43 0.43 -6.91 0.38
C LEU A 43 1.81 -7.50 0.69
N ALA A 44 2.65 -6.81 1.46
CA ALA A 44 3.97 -7.28 1.87
C ALA A 44 3.96 -7.95 3.24
N LEU A 45 2.97 -7.65 4.09
CA LEU A 45 2.93 -8.08 5.48
C LEU A 45 1.64 -8.86 5.77
N ASP A 46 1.79 -10.06 6.34
CA ASP A 46 0.68 -10.76 6.99
C ASP A 46 0.39 -10.16 8.38
N LYS A 47 -0.62 -10.70 9.06
CA LYS A 47 -1.03 -10.22 10.40
C LYS A 47 0.10 -10.25 11.44
N THR A 48 0.99 -11.24 11.39
CA THR A 48 2.10 -11.40 12.32
C THR A 48 3.20 -10.38 12.01
N LEU A 49 3.55 -10.25 10.73
CA LEU A 49 4.54 -9.29 10.25
C LEU A 49 4.08 -7.84 10.49
N TRP A 50 2.79 -7.56 10.36
CA TRP A 50 2.21 -6.25 10.72
C TRP A 50 2.44 -5.90 12.19
N ARG A 51 2.23 -6.86 13.10
CA ARG A 51 2.50 -6.64 14.53
C ARG A 51 3.99 -6.38 14.77
N GLN A 52 4.87 -7.14 14.10
CA GLN A 52 6.32 -6.96 14.22
C GLN A 52 6.76 -5.58 13.69
N ALA A 53 6.27 -5.18 12.52
CA ALA A 53 6.57 -3.88 11.91
C ALA A 53 6.15 -2.72 12.83
N VAL A 54 4.93 -2.76 13.38
CA VAL A 54 4.44 -1.73 14.30
C VAL A 54 5.27 -1.71 15.59
N ASN A 55 5.69 -2.86 16.12
CA ASN A 55 6.56 -2.93 17.30
C ASN A 55 7.94 -2.33 17.04
N GLU A 56 8.53 -2.60 15.87
CA GLU A 56 9.81 -2.02 15.47
C GLU A 56 9.70 -0.51 15.29
N ILE A 57 8.63 -0.03 14.65
CA ILE A 57 8.37 1.42 14.55
C ILE A 57 8.21 2.04 15.95
N PHE A 58 7.46 1.41 16.85
CA PHE A 58 7.34 1.86 18.24
C PHE A 58 8.69 1.93 18.95
N ARG A 59 9.56 0.93 18.77
CA ARG A 59 10.90 0.89 19.38
C ARG A 59 11.77 2.03 18.89
N VAL A 60 11.79 2.29 17.58
CA VAL A 60 12.68 3.31 17.00
C VAL A 60 12.17 4.74 17.18
N LEU A 61 10.88 4.93 17.45
CA LEU A 61 10.32 6.23 17.81
C LEU A 61 10.74 6.67 19.20
N LYS A 62 11.06 7.94 19.38
CA LYS A 62 11.24 8.59 20.70
C LYS A 62 9.90 8.62 21.46
N PRO A 63 9.92 8.69 22.80
CA PRO A 63 8.75 9.11 23.57
C PRO A 63 8.20 10.44 23.02
N GLY A 64 6.88 10.50 22.84
CA GLY A 64 6.20 11.61 22.17
C GLY A 64 6.30 11.64 20.64
N GLY A 65 7.04 10.72 20.02
CA GLY A 65 7.16 10.59 18.56
C GLY A 65 5.90 10.01 17.90
N TRP A 66 5.77 10.19 16.59
CA TRP A 66 4.56 9.86 15.84
C TRP A 66 4.79 8.81 14.75
N ILE A 67 3.82 7.93 14.57
CA ILE A 67 3.68 7.06 13.41
C ILE A 67 2.58 7.59 12.49
N GLU A 68 2.81 7.55 11.18
CA GLU A 68 1.81 7.72 10.14
C GLU A 68 1.82 6.49 9.23
N LEU A 69 0.68 5.81 9.13
CA LEU A 69 0.45 4.68 8.24
C LEU A 69 -0.53 5.10 7.14
N VAL A 70 -0.15 4.96 5.87
CA VAL A 70 -1.00 5.23 4.71
C VAL A 70 -1.19 3.96 3.91
N GLU A 71 -2.37 3.37 3.97
CA GLU A 71 -2.59 2.01 3.48
C GLU A 71 -3.93 1.87 2.76
N MET A 72 -4.03 0.86 1.89
CA MET A 72 -5.28 0.47 1.24
C MET A 72 -6.07 -0.48 2.13
N ASP A 73 -7.39 -0.31 2.14
CA ASP A 73 -8.31 -1.27 2.73
C ASP A 73 -9.11 -1.93 1.61
N PHE A 74 -8.80 -3.19 1.31
CA PHE A 74 -9.38 -3.91 0.17
C PHE A 74 -10.85 -4.28 0.36
N GLN A 75 -11.34 -4.34 1.60
CA GLN A 75 -12.76 -4.56 1.87
C GLN A 75 -13.62 -3.38 1.40
N SER A 76 -13.10 -2.16 1.54
CA SER A 76 -13.78 -0.92 1.11
C SER A 76 -13.34 -0.40 -0.26
N TYR A 77 -12.48 -1.14 -0.96
CA TYR A 77 -11.92 -0.74 -2.26
C TYR A 77 -12.82 -1.20 -3.41
N GLN A 78 -13.57 -0.27 -4.03
CA GLN A 78 -14.54 -0.57 -5.06
C GLN A 78 -14.03 -0.24 -6.46
N ILE A 79 -13.57 -1.28 -7.18
CA ILE A 79 -13.03 -1.13 -8.55
C ILE A 79 -13.95 -1.67 -9.63
N GLY A 80 -15.04 -2.36 -9.30
CA GLY A 80 -15.99 -2.88 -10.28
C GLY A 80 -16.88 -1.77 -10.87
N VAL A 81 -16.58 -1.35 -12.10
CA VAL A 81 -17.39 -0.38 -12.88
C VAL A 81 -17.92 -0.97 -14.18
N GLY A 82 -17.52 -2.20 -14.51
CA GLY A 82 -17.97 -2.95 -15.67
C GLY A 82 -17.66 -4.45 -15.53
N PRO A 83 -17.99 -5.27 -16.54
CA PRO A 83 -17.82 -6.72 -16.49
C PRO A 83 -16.38 -7.17 -16.20
N TYR A 84 -15.37 -6.52 -16.77
CA TYR A 84 -13.98 -6.92 -16.58
C TYR A 84 -13.46 -6.55 -15.20
N SER A 85 -13.64 -5.30 -14.79
CA SER A 85 -13.20 -4.80 -13.49
C SER A 85 -13.95 -5.45 -12.32
N SER A 86 -15.23 -5.80 -12.47
CA SER A 86 -16.01 -6.52 -11.46
C SER A 86 -15.56 -7.98 -11.32
N LYS A 87 -15.25 -8.64 -12.45
CA LYS A 87 -14.67 -9.99 -12.46
C LYS A 87 -13.28 -9.99 -11.80
N LEU A 88 -12.45 -8.99 -12.10
CA LEU A 88 -11.15 -8.81 -11.48
C LEU A 88 -11.24 -8.55 -9.97
N GLN A 89 -12.18 -7.70 -9.54
CA GLN A 89 -12.42 -7.45 -8.12
C GLN A 89 -12.81 -8.73 -7.38
N SER A 90 -13.71 -9.52 -7.97
CA SER A 90 -14.15 -10.81 -7.39
C SER A 90 -13.00 -11.81 -7.28
N LEU A 91 -12.12 -11.84 -8.28
CA LEU A 91 -10.89 -12.64 -8.26
C LEU A 91 -10.00 -12.23 -7.09
N ILE A 92 -9.71 -10.93 -6.95
CA ILE A 92 -8.84 -10.39 -5.90
C ILE A 92 -9.41 -10.67 -4.50
N LEU A 93 -10.70 -10.43 -4.30
CA LEU A 93 -11.37 -10.65 -3.01
C LEU A 93 -11.38 -12.13 -2.60
N LYS A 94 -11.32 -13.06 -3.55
CA LYS A 94 -11.17 -14.49 -3.28
C LYS A 94 -9.70 -14.86 -3.01
N MET A 95 -8.77 -14.36 -3.81
CA MET A 95 -7.35 -14.67 -3.72
C MET A 95 -6.73 -14.19 -2.41
N PHE A 96 -7.04 -12.96 -1.99
CA PHE A 96 -6.31 -12.31 -0.90
C PHE A 96 -6.42 -13.03 0.45
N PRO A 97 -7.61 -13.46 0.91
CA PRO A 97 -7.73 -14.26 2.13
C PRO A 97 -6.98 -15.59 2.06
N GLU A 98 -7.01 -16.29 0.92
CA GLU A 98 -6.28 -17.56 0.73
C GLU A 98 -4.76 -17.38 0.84
N LYS A 99 -4.24 -16.20 0.51
CA LYS A 99 -2.83 -15.82 0.65
C LYS A 99 -2.49 -15.23 2.03
N GLY A 100 -3.46 -15.10 2.92
CA GLY A 100 -3.28 -14.54 4.27
C GLY A 100 -3.25 -13.01 4.32
N TYR A 101 -3.62 -12.31 3.25
CA TYR A 101 -3.73 -10.85 3.25
C TYR A 101 -4.96 -10.38 4.01
N LEU A 102 -4.82 -9.23 4.67
CA LEU A 102 -5.89 -8.62 5.44
C LEU A 102 -6.73 -7.71 4.54
N LEU A 103 -7.99 -8.10 4.31
CA LEU A 103 -8.94 -7.25 3.58
C LEU A 103 -9.36 -6.01 4.38
N ASN A 104 -9.57 -6.19 5.69
CA ASN A 104 -9.98 -5.16 6.63
C ASN A 104 -8.77 -4.62 7.41
N LEU A 105 -7.82 -4.02 6.70
CA LEU A 105 -6.53 -3.67 7.29
C LEU A 105 -6.67 -2.55 8.32
N ALA A 106 -7.57 -1.58 8.10
CA ALA A 106 -7.75 -0.45 9.00
C ALA A 106 -8.10 -0.89 10.43
N GLU A 107 -9.08 -1.79 10.58
CA GLU A 107 -9.47 -2.30 11.89
C GLU A 107 -8.38 -3.15 12.55
N ASN A 108 -7.64 -3.95 11.76
CA ASN A 108 -6.54 -4.75 12.26
C ASN A 108 -5.39 -3.86 12.79
N LEU A 109 -5.01 -2.82 12.04
CA LEU A 109 -3.98 -1.88 12.49
C LEU A 109 -4.40 -1.09 13.72
N LEU A 110 -5.66 -0.65 13.78
CA LEU A 110 -6.19 -0.02 14.99
C LEU A 110 -6.06 -0.91 16.21
N SER A 111 -6.34 -2.21 16.08
CA SER A 111 -6.18 -3.16 17.17
C SER A 111 -4.70 -3.36 17.57
N ILE A 112 -3.77 -3.29 16.63
CA ILE A 112 -2.33 -3.45 16.90
C ILE A 112 -1.81 -2.19 17.61
N LEU A 113 -2.11 -1.00 17.09
CA LEU A 113 -1.65 0.29 17.60
C LEU A 113 -2.10 0.56 19.04
N LYS A 114 -3.34 0.18 19.39
CA LYS A 114 -3.90 0.35 20.74
C LYS A 114 -3.13 -0.38 21.85
N ASN A 115 -2.19 -1.27 21.53
CA ASN A 115 -1.38 -1.98 22.53
C ASN A 115 -0.21 -1.15 23.08
N GLY A 116 0.07 0.03 22.53
CA GLY A 116 1.18 0.86 23.01
C GLY A 116 1.11 2.33 22.59
N PHE A 117 0.43 2.67 21.50
CA PHE A 117 0.27 4.05 21.05
C PHE A 117 -0.95 4.73 21.69
N VAL A 118 -0.88 6.05 21.80
CA VAL A 118 -1.93 6.97 22.25
C VAL A 118 -2.26 7.98 21.15
N ASN A 119 -3.28 8.84 21.37
CA ASN A 119 -3.69 9.88 20.42
C ASN A 119 -3.93 9.37 18.99
N ILE A 120 -4.51 8.16 18.88
CA ILE A 120 -4.76 7.50 17.60
C ILE A 120 -5.89 8.21 16.86
N GLN A 121 -5.63 8.61 15.61
CA GLN A 121 -6.61 9.17 14.70
C GLN A 121 -6.61 8.37 13.40
N VAL A 122 -7.79 8.21 12.82
CA VAL A 122 -7.99 7.52 11.55
C VAL A 122 -8.78 8.41 10.63
N GLU A 123 -8.21 8.70 9.47
CA GLU A 123 -8.87 9.42 8.40
C GLU A 123 -8.99 8.49 7.19
N MET A 124 -10.22 8.23 6.74
CA MET A 124 -10.46 7.57 5.47
C MET A 124 -10.54 8.62 4.37
N ARG A 125 -9.68 8.48 3.36
CA ARG A 125 -9.64 9.31 2.16
C ARG A 125 -10.13 8.51 0.97
N GLN A 126 -11.16 9.02 0.32
CA GLN A 126 -11.57 8.52 -0.98
C GLN A 126 -10.55 8.94 -2.02
N VAL A 127 -10.04 7.97 -2.77
CA VAL A 127 -9.13 8.19 -3.89
C VAL A 127 -9.84 7.82 -5.18
N ARG A 128 -9.72 8.69 -6.17
CA ARG A 128 -10.24 8.38 -7.50
C ARG A 128 -9.32 7.38 -8.18
N VAL A 129 -9.88 6.38 -8.85
CA VAL A 129 -9.13 5.43 -9.68
C VAL A 129 -9.63 5.58 -11.11
N GLY A 130 -8.70 5.88 -12.01
CA GLY A 130 -8.99 6.14 -13.40
C GLY A 130 -9.59 7.51 -13.68
N GLY A 131 -10.11 7.69 -14.90
CA GLY A 131 -10.33 9.00 -15.49
C GLY A 131 -9.04 9.66 -15.99
N GLY A 132 -9.19 10.70 -16.82
CA GLY A 132 -8.10 11.44 -17.47
C GLY A 132 -7.22 12.24 -16.50
N GLU A 133 -6.70 13.40 -16.94
CA GLU A 133 -5.73 14.20 -16.17
C GLU A 133 -6.18 14.55 -14.73
N GLU A 134 -7.49 14.64 -14.48
CA GLU A 134 -8.09 14.87 -13.15
C GLU A 134 -7.77 13.79 -12.10
N ALA A 135 -7.38 12.57 -12.50
CA ALA A 135 -6.93 11.53 -11.57
C ALA A 135 -5.62 11.91 -10.86
N MET A 136 -4.85 12.86 -11.41
CA MET A 136 -3.51 13.23 -10.92
C MET A 136 -3.51 14.00 -9.61
N GLU A 137 -4.61 14.68 -9.24
CA GLU A 137 -4.60 15.54 -8.06
C GLU A 137 -4.79 14.76 -6.74
N CYS A 138 -5.62 13.69 -6.74
CA CYS A 138 -5.96 12.93 -5.52
C CYS A 138 -6.26 11.43 -5.77
N GLY A 139 -5.59 10.79 -6.74
CA GLY A 139 -5.96 9.43 -7.17
C GLY A 139 -4.85 8.61 -7.82
N TYR A 140 -5.27 7.51 -8.44
CA TYR A 140 -4.43 6.61 -9.25
C TYR A 140 -4.94 6.59 -10.69
N LYS A 141 -4.05 6.66 -11.66
CA LYS A 141 -4.43 6.48 -13.08
C LYS A 141 -4.83 5.04 -13.34
N SER A 142 -5.69 4.81 -14.33
CA SER A 142 -6.08 3.44 -14.72
C SER A 142 -4.87 2.57 -15.04
N LYS A 143 -3.84 3.14 -15.66
CA LYS A 143 -2.58 2.45 -15.99
C LYS A 143 -1.80 2.04 -14.74
N GLU A 144 -1.81 2.86 -13.68
CA GLU A 144 -1.14 2.54 -12.42
C GLU A 144 -1.87 1.41 -11.70
N MET A 145 -3.21 1.48 -11.64
CA MET A 145 -4.04 0.39 -11.13
C MET A 145 -3.86 -0.90 -11.93
N ALA A 146 -3.84 -0.81 -13.26
CA ALA A 146 -3.58 -1.93 -14.15
C ALA A 146 -2.19 -2.54 -13.90
N THR A 147 -1.18 -1.71 -13.65
CA THR A 147 0.18 -2.18 -13.33
C THR A 147 0.21 -2.91 -11.99
N PHE A 148 -0.47 -2.36 -10.98
CA PHE A 148 -0.62 -2.99 -9.68
C PHE A 148 -1.27 -4.37 -9.79
N VAL A 149 -2.41 -4.49 -10.47
CA VAL A 149 -3.08 -5.81 -10.62
C VAL A 149 -2.30 -6.75 -11.52
N ARG A 150 -1.58 -6.28 -12.56
CA ARG A 150 -0.68 -7.15 -13.35
C ARG A 150 0.41 -7.79 -12.50
N ALA A 151 0.92 -7.09 -11.48
CA ALA A 151 1.92 -7.64 -10.58
C ALA A 151 1.42 -8.87 -9.80
N LEU A 152 0.09 -9.02 -9.64
CA LEU A 152 -0.53 -10.17 -8.98
C LEU A 152 -0.61 -11.41 -9.87
N LYS A 153 -0.32 -11.31 -11.19
CA LYS A 153 -0.53 -12.41 -12.15
C LYS A 153 0.04 -13.74 -11.68
N ARG A 154 1.29 -13.73 -11.17
CA ARG A 154 1.94 -14.95 -10.70
C ARG A 154 1.13 -15.63 -9.59
N ASP A 155 0.62 -14.87 -8.64
CA ASP A 155 -0.19 -15.41 -7.55
C ASP A 155 -1.54 -15.93 -8.04
N VAL A 156 -2.15 -15.23 -9.00
CA VAL A 156 -3.37 -15.66 -9.68
C VAL A 156 -3.17 -17.02 -10.36
N MET A 157 -2.07 -17.18 -11.11
CA MET A 157 -1.78 -18.44 -11.82
C MET A 157 -1.45 -19.58 -10.86
N ILE A 158 -0.70 -19.33 -9.78
CA ILE A 158 -0.44 -20.34 -8.74
C ILE A 158 -1.75 -20.82 -8.08
N GLY A 159 -2.74 -19.94 -7.93
CA GLY A 159 -4.08 -20.27 -7.44
C GLY A 159 -5.02 -20.86 -8.50
N ASN A 160 -4.52 -21.31 -9.64
CA ASN A 160 -5.31 -21.80 -10.79
C ASN A 160 -6.43 -20.82 -11.18
N GLY A 161 -6.11 -19.52 -11.18
CA GLY A 161 -7.00 -18.43 -11.55
C GLY A 161 -8.23 -18.26 -10.67
N TYR A 162 -8.29 -18.94 -9.51
CA TYR A 162 -9.36 -18.82 -8.52
C TYR A 162 -10.78 -19.08 -9.06
N GLY A 163 -10.89 -19.78 -10.20
CA GLY A 163 -12.15 -20.05 -10.90
C GLY A 163 -12.65 -18.91 -11.79
N PHE A 164 -11.82 -17.90 -12.07
CA PHE A 164 -12.17 -16.75 -12.90
C PHE A 164 -11.43 -16.73 -14.24
N VAL A 165 -10.20 -17.22 -14.30
CA VAL A 165 -9.37 -17.30 -15.52
C VAL A 165 -8.63 -18.63 -15.54
N GLU A 166 -8.33 -19.15 -16.71
CA GLU A 166 -7.62 -20.42 -16.89
C GLU A 166 -6.17 -20.22 -17.34
N THR A 167 -5.88 -19.13 -18.06
CA THR A 167 -4.55 -18.86 -18.63
C THR A 167 -4.03 -17.47 -18.30
N GLU A 168 -2.72 -17.27 -18.51
CA GLU A 168 -2.12 -15.94 -18.40
C GLU A 168 -2.72 -14.96 -19.41
N GLU A 169 -3.02 -15.42 -20.63
CA GLU A 169 -3.61 -14.59 -21.68
C GLU A 169 -5.01 -14.10 -21.30
N GLU A 170 -5.82 -14.97 -20.68
CA GLU A 170 -7.14 -14.58 -20.15
C GLU A 170 -7.02 -13.57 -19.02
N TYR A 171 -6.01 -13.71 -18.15
CA TYR A 171 -5.75 -12.73 -17.10
C TYR A 171 -5.31 -11.38 -17.68
N GLU A 172 -4.41 -11.37 -18.67
CA GLU A 172 -3.98 -10.14 -19.32
C GLU A 172 -5.13 -9.45 -20.06
N GLU A 173 -6.02 -10.22 -20.70
CA GLU A 173 -7.23 -9.67 -21.31
C GLU A 173 -8.19 -9.10 -20.26
N LEU A 174 -8.35 -9.80 -19.13
CA LEU A 174 -9.14 -9.32 -17.99
C LEU A 174 -8.63 -7.96 -17.49
N VAL A 175 -7.32 -7.82 -17.33
CA VAL A 175 -6.71 -6.56 -16.89
C VAL A 175 -6.81 -5.47 -17.95
N ARG A 176 -6.62 -5.77 -19.24
CA ARG A 176 -6.80 -4.79 -20.33
C ARG A 176 -8.23 -4.26 -20.38
N GLY A 177 -9.22 -5.14 -20.26
CA GLY A 177 -10.63 -4.76 -20.19
C GLY A 177 -10.92 -3.87 -18.99
N ALA A 178 -10.42 -4.25 -17.80
CA ALA A 178 -10.58 -3.45 -16.60
C ALA A 178 -9.91 -2.06 -16.69
N GLU A 179 -8.71 -1.98 -17.26
CA GLU A 179 -8.00 -0.72 -17.51
C GLU A 179 -8.81 0.22 -18.40
N LYS A 180 -9.43 -0.32 -19.46
CA LYS A 180 -10.32 0.45 -20.34
C LYS A 180 -11.58 0.91 -19.58
N GLU A 181 -12.20 0.03 -18.80
CA GLU A 181 -13.38 0.39 -18.01
C GLU A 181 -13.09 1.51 -17.01
N TRP A 182 -11.95 1.49 -16.29
CA TRP A 182 -11.55 2.57 -15.38
C TRP A 182 -11.23 3.88 -16.08
N ASN A 183 -10.73 3.82 -17.32
CA ASN A 183 -10.52 5.02 -18.13
C ASN A 183 -11.85 5.67 -18.51
N ASP A 184 -12.83 4.86 -18.94
CA ASP A 184 -14.14 5.32 -19.39
C ASP A 184 -15.04 5.73 -18.19
N HIS A 185 -14.94 4.99 -17.09
CA HIS A 185 -15.77 5.13 -15.90
C HIS A 185 -14.88 5.06 -14.64
N PRO A 186 -14.45 6.22 -14.11
CA PRO A 186 -13.62 6.23 -12.90
C PRO A 186 -14.36 5.67 -11.70
N CYS A 187 -13.62 4.96 -10.85
CA CYS A 187 -14.12 4.36 -9.61
C CYS A 187 -13.51 5.00 -8.36
N GLN A 188 -13.95 4.57 -7.19
CA GLN A 188 -13.49 5.09 -5.90
C GLN A 188 -12.82 3.98 -5.09
N GLY A 189 -11.56 4.21 -4.76
CA GLY A 189 -10.83 3.43 -3.78
C GLY A 189 -10.81 4.14 -2.43
N SER A 190 -10.53 3.38 -1.37
CA SER A 190 -10.32 3.94 -0.03
C SER A 190 -8.85 3.78 0.38
N LEU A 191 -8.21 4.89 0.76
CA LEU A 191 -6.98 4.88 1.55
C LEU A 191 -7.33 5.29 2.97
N PHE A 192 -6.67 4.72 3.96
CA PHE A 192 -6.71 5.24 5.31
C PHE A 192 -5.36 5.82 5.70
N VAL A 193 -5.42 6.94 6.39
CA VAL A 193 -4.29 7.57 7.07
C VAL A 193 -4.53 7.36 8.56
N ILE A 194 -3.67 6.56 9.20
CA ILE A 194 -3.69 6.39 10.65
C ILE A 194 -2.48 7.10 11.22
N VAL A 195 -2.71 8.04 12.12
CA VAL A 195 -1.65 8.66 12.92
C VAL A 195 -1.80 8.24 14.38
N ALA A 196 -0.67 8.00 15.04
CA ALA A 196 -0.66 7.66 16.45
C ALA A 196 0.65 8.11 17.11
N GLN A 197 0.63 8.33 18.42
CA GLN A 197 1.76 8.85 19.18
C GLN A 197 2.30 7.80 20.16
N LYS A 198 3.62 7.65 20.22
CA LYS A 198 4.28 6.92 21.31
C LYS A 198 4.17 7.75 22.60
N PRO A 199 3.70 7.18 23.72
CA PRO A 199 3.61 7.88 25.01
C PRO A 199 4.92 8.51 25.46
#